data_AF-A0A970MZ18-F1
#
_entry.id   AF-A0A970MZ18-F1
#
_cell.length_a   1.000
_cell.length_b   1.000
_cell.length_c   1.000
_cell.angle_alpha   90.00
_cell.angle_beta   90.00
_cell.angle_gamma   90.00
#
_symmetry.space_group_name_H-M   'P 1'
#
loop_
_entity.id
_entity.type
_entity.pdbx_description
1 polymer ?
#
loop_
_entity_poly.entity_id
_entity_poly.type
_entity_poly.pdbx_seq_one_letter_code
_entity_poly.pdbx_strand_id
1 'polypeptide(L)'
;MVAGFVLIAGVILILALAMFWFVAEGMTKLLLCIVPMAPGLVMLGSLLLIFTELLLYLGNKNDRKAATRDIAYLLPTFIVSGALWYAAVKFLW
;
A
#
# COMPACT_ATOMS: atom_id res chain seq x y z
N MET A 1 -10.52 6.99 10.36
CA MET A 1 -11.47 6.95 9.22
C MET A 1 -10.96 7.70 8.00
N VAL A 2 -10.54 8.97 8.12
CA VAL A 2 -10.00 9.74 6.98
C VAL A 2 -8.73 9.11 6.38
N ALA A 3 -7.80 8.62 7.19
CA ALA A 3 -6.56 8.00 6.71
C ALA A 3 -6.80 6.71 5.89
N GLY A 4 -7.70 5.83 6.36
CA GLY A 4 -8.11 4.64 5.60
C GLY A 4 -8.82 4.98 4.29
N PHE A 5 -9.63 6.05 4.28
CA PHE A 5 -10.29 6.54 3.06
C PHE A 5 -9.27 7.07 2.04
N VAL A 6 -8.28 7.85 2.49
CA VAL A 6 -7.21 8.35 1.62
C VAL A 6 -6.39 7.21 1.02
N LEU A 7 -6.15 6.14 1.79
CA LEU A 7 -5.40 4.99 1.28
C LEU A 7 -6.20 4.20 0.23
N ILE A 8 -7.47 3.92 0.50
CA ILE A 8 -8.36 3.21 -0.44
C ILE A 8 -8.54 4.03 -1.72
N ALA A 9 -8.80 5.34 -1.59
CA ALA A 9 -8.92 6.24 -2.72
C ALA A 9 -7.61 6.31 -3.52
N GLY A 10 -6.47 6.41 -2.85
CA GLY A 10 -5.15 6.42 -3.49
C GLY A 10 -4.84 5.14 -4.25
N VAL A 11 -5.12 3.97 -3.67
CA VAL A 11 -4.94 2.67 -4.34
C VAL A 11 -5.85 2.55 -5.56
N ILE A 12 -7.12 2.94 -5.46
CA ILE A 12 -8.07 2.91 -6.58
C ILE A 12 -7.59 3.85 -7.71
N LEU A 13 -7.09 5.04 -7.38
CA LEU A 13 -6.63 6.02 -8.36
C LEU A 13 -5.36 5.53 -9.08
N ILE A 14 -4.43 4.92 -8.35
CA ILE A 14 -3.22 4.30 -8.92
C ILE A 14 -3.59 3.13 -9.83
N LEU A 15 -4.54 2.28 -9.43
CA LEU A 15 -5.02 1.18 -10.26
C LEU A 15 -5.71 1.69 -11.54
N ALA A 16 -6.49 2.77 -11.46
CA ALA A 16 -7.14 3.38 -12.61
C ALA A 16 -6.12 4.00 -13.58
N LEU A 17 -5.09 4.69 -13.06
CA LEU A 17 -4.00 5.24 -13.88
C LEU A 17 -3.16 4.13 -14.53
N ALA A 18 -2.84 3.07 -13.78
CA ALA A 18 -2.13 1.92 -14.30
C ALA A 18 -2.94 1.22 -15.41
N MET A 19 -4.25 1.07 -15.23
CA MET A 19 -5.15 0.53 -16.25
C MET A 19 -5.17 1.38 -17.52
N PHE A 20 -5.22 2.71 -17.37
CA PHE A 20 -5.16 3.64 -18.50
C PHE A 20 -3.83 3.52 -19.27
N TRP A 21 -2.70 3.43 -18.55
CA TRP A 21 -1.38 3.23 -19.15
C TRP A 21 -1.23 1.87 -19.84
N PHE A 22 -1.83 0.80 -19.29
CA PHE A 22 -1.86 -0.51 -19.92
C PHE A 22 -2.53 -0.51 -21.29
N VAL A 23 -3.61 0.28 -21.44
CA VAL A 23 -4.33 0.41 -22.71
C VAL A 23 -3.52 1.22 -23.72
N ALA A 24 -2.65 2.14 -23.27
CA ALA A 24 -1.96 3.08 -24.14
C ALA A 24 -0.68 2.54 -24.82
N GLU A 25 0.14 1.72 -24.15
CA GLU A 25 1.53 1.45 -24.61
C GLU A 25 1.83 0.03 -25.10
N GLY A 26 0.92 -0.95 -24.95
CA GLY A 26 1.15 -2.31 -25.43
C GLY A 26 2.00 -3.19 -24.49
N MET A 27 1.62 -4.45 -24.38
CA MET A 27 1.44 -5.13 -23.08
C MET A 27 2.67 -5.75 -22.39
N THR A 28 3.86 -5.87 -22.95
CA THR A 28 4.92 -6.71 -22.33
C THR A 28 5.91 -5.98 -21.43
N LYS A 29 6.35 -4.77 -21.79
CA LYS A 29 7.35 -4.03 -21.00
C LYS A 29 6.75 -3.31 -19.79
N LEU A 30 5.51 -2.84 -19.92
CA LEU A 30 4.79 -2.17 -18.82
C LEU A 30 4.35 -3.13 -17.72
N LEU A 31 4.01 -4.38 -18.06
CA LEU A 31 3.62 -5.41 -17.10
C LEU A 31 4.77 -5.73 -16.13
N LEU A 32 6.01 -5.78 -16.65
CA LEU A 32 7.22 -6.00 -15.85
C LEU A 32 7.52 -4.86 -14.86
N CYS A 33 7.07 -3.64 -15.14
CA CYS A 33 7.21 -2.49 -14.23
C CYS A 33 6.04 -2.35 -13.25
N ILE A 34 4.81 -2.60 -13.71
CA ILE A 34 3.60 -2.38 -12.88
C ILE A 34 3.42 -3.48 -11.84
N VAL A 35 3.73 -4.74 -12.17
CA VAL A 35 3.59 -5.88 -11.25
C VAL A 35 4.40 -5.72 -9.96
N PRO A 36 5.66 -5.25 -9.97
CA PRO A 36 6.35 -4.89 -8.74
C PRO A 36 5.88 -3.53 -8.18
N MET A 37 5.54 -2.54 -9.00
CA MET A 37 5.11 -1.21 -8.48
C MET A 37 3.87 -1.28 -7.59
N ALA A 38 2.85 -2.07 -7.94
CA ALA A 38 1.61 -2.14 -7.18
C ALA A 38 1.79 -2.61 -5.72
N PRO A 39 2.41 -3.78 -5.43
CA PRO A 39 2.69 -4.20 -4.06
C PRO A 39 3.70 -3.25 -3.37
N GLY A 40 4.64 -2.66 -4.12
CA GLY A 40 5.57 -1.67 -3.56
C GLY A 40 4.88 -0.40 -3.07
N LEU A 41 3.88 0.10 -3.80
CA LEU A 41 3.08 1.27 -3.42
C LEU A 41 2.17 0.96 -2.22
N VAL A 42 1.57 -0.23 -2.16
CA VAL A 42 0.78 -0.67 -1.01
C VAL A 42 1.68 -0.82 0.23
N MET A 43 2.89 -1.35 0.07
CA MET A 43 3.89 -1.44 1.14
C MET A 43 4.28 -0.05 1.66
N LEU A 44 4.57 0.91 0.78
CA LEU A 44 4.89 2.29 1.17
C LEU A 44 3.71 2.99 1.87
N GLY A 45 2.49 2.83 1.33
CA GLY A 45 1.29 3.42 1.91
C GLY A 45 0.97 2.84 3.30
N SER A 46 1.07 1.52 3.46
CA SER A 46 0.88 0.87 4.76
C SER A 46 1.95 1.27 5.78
N LEU A 47 3.20 1.44 5.36
CA LEU A 47 4.28 1.94 6.22
C LEU A 47 4.02 3.38 6.71
N LEU A 48 3.61 4.28 5.82
CA LEU A 48 3.22 5.65 6.20
C LEU A 48 2.04 5.67 7.16
N LEU A 49 1.04 4.82 6.95
CA LEU A 49 -0.08 4.71 7.88
C LEU A 49 0.36 4.20 9.25
N ILE A 50 1.23 3.20 9.31
CA ILE A 50 1.78 2.72 10.59
C ILE A 50 2.49 3.86 11.33
N PHE A 51 3.25 4.71 10.62
CA PHE A 51 3.83 5.92 11.23
C PHE A 51 2.79 6.89 11.76
N THR A 52 1.68 7.12 11.02
CA THR A 52 0.61 8.00 11.51
C THR A 52 -0.13 7.41 12.72
N GLU A 53 -0.34 6.10 12.78
CA GLU A 53 -0.94 5.42 13.94
C GLU A 53 0.02 5.43 15.15
N LEU A 54 1.33 5.37 14.92
CA LEU A 54 2.34 5.55 15.97
C LEU A 54 2.30 6.96 16.57
N LEU A 55 1.98 7.99 15.78
CA LEU A 55 1.78 9.35 16.31
C LEU A 55 0.51 9.43 17.17
N LEU A 56 -0.56 8.73 16.81
CA LEU A 56 -1.79 8.63 17.60
C LEU A 56 -1.58 7.94 18.96
N TYR A 57 -0.49 7.18 19.10
CA TYR A 57 -0.10 6.57 20.38
C TYR A 57 0.28 7.61 21.46
N LEU A 58 0.72 8.81 21.04
CA LEU A 58 0.98 9.94 21.94
C LEU A 58 -0.32 10.62 22.42
N GLY A 59 -1.46 10.28 21.81
CA GLY A 59 -2.77 10.81 22.14
C GLY A 59 -3.44 10.18 23.36
N ASN A 60 -4.76 10.33 23.43
CA ASN A 60 -5.58 9.93 24.56
C ASN A 60 -5.78 8.39 24.61
N LYS A 61 -6.30 7.86 25.72
CA LYS A 61 -6.45 6.39 25.90
C LYS A 61 -7.30 5.73 24.80
N ASN A 62 -8.29 6.45 24.26
CA ASN A 62 -9.13 5.97 23.17
C ASN A 62 -8.38 5.95 21.82
N ASP A 63 -7.53 6.94 21.58
CA ASP A 63 -6.71 7.04 20.35
C ASP A 63 -5.68 5.92 20.31
N ARG A 64 -5.06 5.61 21.46
CA ARG A 64 -4.13 4.47 21.59
C ARG A 64 -4.78 3.14 21.25
N LYS A 65 -6.04 2.94 21.66
CA LYS A 65 -6.80 1.71 21.40
C LYS A 65 -7.21 1.60 19.91
N ALA A 66 -7.54 2.74 19.28
CA ALA A 66 -7.79 2.79 17.84
C ALA A 66 -6.51 2.48 17.05
N ALA A 67 -5.39 3.11 17.42
CA ALA A 67 -4.10 2.89 16.78
C ALA A 67 -3.61 1.44 16.89
N THR A 68 -3.76 0.79 18.04
CA THR A 68 -3.38 -0.63 18.19
C THR A 68 -4.20 -1.54 17.28
N ARG A 69 -5.50 -1.29 17.18
CA ARG A 69 -6.38 -2.06 16.30
C ARG A 69 -6.00 -1.85 14.84
N ASP A 70 -5.76 -0.60 14.44
CA ASP A 70 -5.51 -0.26 13.04
C ASP A 70 -4.10 -0.74 12.61
N ILE A 71 -3.09 -0.68 13.50
CA ILE A 71 -1.77 -1.30 13.29
C ILE A 71 -1.88 -2.82 13.11
N ALA A 72 -2.75 -3.51 13.87
CA ALA A 72 -2.93 -4.95 13.75
C ALA A 72 -3.44 -5.39 12.38
N TYR A 73 -4.14 -4.52 11.64
CA TYR A 73 -4.57 -4.76 10.26
C TYR A 73 -3.53 -4.32 9.22
N LEU A 74 -2.82 -3.22 9.50
CA LEU A 74 -1.81 -2.69 8.58
C LEU A 74 -0.55 -3.55 8.52
N LEU A 75 -0.15 -4.17 9.63
CA LEU A 75 1.09 -4.93 9.73
C LEU A 75 1.08 -6.22 8.88
N PRO A 76 0.01 -7.06 8.88
CA PRO A 76 -0.10 -8.16 7.92
C PRO A 76 -0.12 -7.68 6.47
N THR A 77 -0.81 -6.57 6.20
CA THR A 77 -0.90 -5.98 4.85
C THR A 77 0.48 -5.54 4.35
N PHE A 78 1.28 -4.92 5.23
CA PHE A 78 2.66 -4.53 4.94
C PHE A 78 3.54 -5.75 4.64
N ILE A 79 3.47 -6.80 5.47
CA ILE A 79 4.26 -8.02 5.30
C ILE A 79 3.92 -8.72 3.97
N VAL A 80 2.63 -8.91 3.69
CA VAL A 80 2.18 -9.57 2.45
C VAL A 80 2.57 -8.74 1.22
N SER A 81 2.39 -7.42 1.28
CA SER A 81 2.76 -6.53 0.18
C SER A 81 4.28 -6.50 -0.05
N GLY A 82 5.08 -6.50 1.01
CA GLY A 82 6.53 -6.58 0.92
C GLY A 82 7.00 -7.92 0.34
N ALA A 83 6.38 -9.04 0.73
CA ALA A 83 6.67 -10.35 0.16
C ALA A 83 6.31 -10.44 -1.32
N LEU A 84 5.15 -9.89 -1.71
CA LEU A 84 4.73 -9.81 -3.11
C LEU A 84 5.64 -8.90 -3.94
N TRP A 85 6.06 -7.76 -3.40
CA TRP A 85 7.02 -6.88 -4.04
C TRP A 85 8.36 -7.58 -4.26
N TYR A 86 8.90 -8.21 -3.22
CA TYR A 86 10.16 -8.94 -3.31
C TYR A 86 10.10 -10.09 -4.32
N ALA A 87 9.01 -10.86 -4.31
CA ALA A 87 8.78 -11.91 -5.30
C ALA A 87 8.68 -11.33 -6.72
N ALA A 88 7.90 -10.26 -6.90
CA ALA A 88 7.75 -9.61 -8.20
C ALA A 88 9.10 -9.09 -8.73
N VAL A 89 9.91 -8.44 -7.90
CA VAL A 89 11.25 -7.99 -8.30
C VAL A 89 12.13 -9.19 -8.67
N LYS A 90 12.21 -10.22 -7.81
CA LYS A 90 13.10 -11.38 -8.01
C LYS A 90 12.76 -12.24 -9.23
N PHE A 91 11.48 -12.34 -9.60
CA PHE A 91 11.04 -13.18 -10.72
C PHE A 91 10.91 -12.43 -12.05
N LEU A 92 10.81 -11.10 -12.03
CA LEU A 92 10.63 -10.28 -13.23
C LEU A 92 11.91 -9.53 -13.65
N TRP A 93 12.90 -9.41 -12.76
CA TRP A 93 14.18 -8.73 -12.98
C TRP A 93 15.33 -9.59 -12.45
#